data_AF-A0A2H1EGZ8-F1
#
_entry.id   AF-A0A2H1EGZ8-F1
#
_cell.length_a   1.000
_cell.length_b   1.000
_cell.length_c   1.000
_cell.angle_alpha   90.00
_cell.angle_beta   90.00
_cell.angle_gamma   90.00
#
_symmetry.space_group_name_H-M   'P 1'
#
loop_
_entity.id
_entity.type
_entity.pdbx_description
1 polymer ?
#
loop_
_entity_poly.entity_id
_entity_poly.type
_entity_poly.pdbx_seq_one_letter_code
_entity_poly.pdbx_strand_id
1 'polypeptide(L)'
;MKFDDFWGMISSDLVTPKQFSTQTKPFSAKYSGGRIMVTAGEMLWPIERSDMRVIWNKAISMHEKMRFIHTSYSHENIRTSSYIISLMKHYVVDESKIE
;
A
#
# COMPACT_ATOMS: atom_id res chain seq x y z
N MET A 1 1.57 -8.96 -12.03
CA MET A 1 0.49 -7.93 -12.04
C MET A 1 1.00 -6.58 -12.53
N LYS A 2 0.20 -5.76 -13.25
CA LYS A 2 0.55 -4.36 -13.59
C LYS A 2 0.01 -3.38 -12.53
N PHE A 3 0.60 -2.19 -12.42
CA PHE A 3 0.17 -1.18 -11.44
C PHE A 3 -1.30 -0.78 -11.57
N ASP A 4 -1.82 -0.64 -12.78
CA ASP A 4 -3.19 -0.19 -12.99
C ASP A 4 -4.22 -1.25 -12.56
N ASP A 5 -3.89 -2.54 -12.71
CA ASP A 5 -4.71 -3.65 -12.20
C ASP A 5 -4.76 -3.61 -10.67
N PHE A 6 -3.59 -3.47 -10.04
CA PHE A 6 -3.47 -3.31 -8.59
C PHE A 6 -4.27 -2.11 -8.08
N TRP A 7 -4.14 -0.96 -8.74
CA TRP A 7 -4.85 0.26 -8.37
C TRP A 7 -6.37 0.10 -8.53
N GLY A 8 -6.83 -0.55 -9.60
CA GLY A 8 -8.22 -0.91 -9.82
C GLY A 8 -8.78 -1.76 -8.67
N MET A 9 -8.07 -2.82 -8.28
CA MET A 9 -8.49 -3.67 -7.16
C MET A 9 -8.58 -2.90 -5.84
N ILE A 10 -7.55 -2.12 -5.51
CA ILE A 10 -7.55 -1.31 -4.27
C ILE A 10 -8.71 -0.31 -4.26
N SER A 11 -8.91 0.41 -5.37
CA SER A 11 -9.96 1.42 -5.45
C SER A 11 -11.37 0.81 -5.32
N SER A 12 -11.56 -0.43 -5.79
CA SER A 12 -12.81 -1.17 -5.64
C SER A 12 -13.01 -1.76 -4.23
N ASP A 13 -11.97 -2.31 -3.62
CA ASP A 13 -12.08 -2.98 -2.31
C ASP A 13 -12.15 -1.97 -1.14
N LEU A 14 -11.60 -0.77 -1.32
CA LEU A 14 -11.59 0.28 -0.31
C LEU A 14 -12.73 1.30 -0.44
N VAL A 15 -13.81 1.00 -1.18
CA VAL A 15 -14.99 1.89 -1.26
C VAL A 15 -15.55 2.20 0.14
N THR A 16 -15.50 1.21 1.04
CA THR A 16 -15.76 1.36 2.47
C THR A 16 -14.45 1.36 3.27
N PRO A 17 -14.37 2.08 4.40
CA PRO A 17 -13.22 1.99 5.29
C PRO A 17 -12.94 0.55 5.71
N LYS A 18 -11.70 0.11 5.52
CA LYS A 18 -11.21 -1.22 5.92
C LYS A 18 -10.07 -1.06 6.90
N GLN A 19 -9.99 -1.93 7.90
CA GLN A 19 -8.93 -1.92 8.92
C GLN A 19 -7.78 -2.83 8.49
N PHE A 20 -6.56 -2.38 8.75
CA PHE A 20 -5.33 -3.05 8.40
C PHE A 20 -4.37 -3.04 9.60
N SER A 21 -3.65 -4.13 9.76
CA SER A 21 -2.57 -4.23 10.74
C SER A 21 -1.22 -3.96 10.09
N THR A 22 -0.39 -3.16 10.76
CA THR A 22 1.04 -3.03 10.43
C THR A 22 1.86 -3.61 11.58
N GLN A 23 3.19 -3.61 11.43
CA GLN A 23 4.09 -3.94 12.54
C GLN A 23 4.08 -2.90 13.67
N THR A 24 3.59 -1.69 13.43
CA THR A 24 3.64 -0.60 14.43
C THR A 24 2.28 -0.32 15.05
N LYS A 25 1.30 0.09 14.24
CA LYS A 25 -0.07 0.39 14.69
C LYS A 25 -1.11 0.03 13.63
N PRO A 26 -2.34 -0.32 14.03
CA PRO A 26 -3.44 -0.50 13.10
C PRO A 26 -3.79 0.83 12.43
N PHE A 27 -4.36 0.75 11.23
CA PHE A 27 -4.87 1.88 10.48
C PHE A 27 -6.10 1.48 9.67
N SER A 28 -6.96 2.44 9.37
CA SER A 28 -8.02 2.27 8.38
C SER A 28 -7.62 2.89 7.06
N ALA A 29 -8.03 2.30 5.95
CA ALA A 29 -7.92 2.90 4.62
C ALA A 29 -9.28 2.93 3.92
N LYS A 30 -9.55 4.01 3.19
CA LYS A 30 -10.73 4.18 2.33
C LYS A 30 -10.32 4.87 1.04
N TYR A 31 -10.76 4.37 -0.10
CA TYR A 31 -10.63 5.06 -1.37
C TYR A 31 -11.68 6.17 -1.47
N SER A 32 -11.23 7.41 -1.76
CA SER A 32 -12.12 8.56 -1.91
C SER A 32 -11.46 9.63 -2.78
N GLY A 33 -12.17 10.11 -3.79
CA GLY A 33 -11.72 11.24 -4.61
C GLY A 33 -10.40 11.01 -5.35
N GLY A 34 -10.16 9.80 -5.85
CA GLY A 34 -8.94 9.49 -6.63
C GLY A 34 -7.74 9.03 -5.80
N ARG A 35 -7.86 8.96 -4.47
CA ARG A 35 -6.76 8.71 -3.53
C ARG A 35 -7.19 7.76 -2.42
N ILE A 36 -6.21 7.17 -1.73
CA ILE A 36 -6.48 6.32 -0.56
C ILE A 36 -6.30 7.19 0.68
N MET A 37 -7.38 7.38 1.42
CA MET A 37 -7.39 8.07 2.70
C MET A 37 -7.03 7.06 3.79
N VAL A 38 -5.89 7.27 4.46
CA VAL A 38 -5.44 6.46 5.58
C VAL A 38 -5.67 7.19 6.89
N THR A 39 -6.32 6.52 7.84
CA THR A 39 -6.57 7.03 9.20
C THR A 39 -5.84 6.15 10.21
N ALA A 40 -4.96 6.72 11.04
CA ALA A 40 -4.37 5.99 12.16
C ALA A 40 -4.32 6.85 13.42
N GLY A 41 -5.15 6.50 14.40
CA GLY A 41 -5.45 7.38 15.53
C GLY A 41 -6.25 8.60 15.06
N GLU A 42 -5.83 9.80 15.47
CA GLU A 42 -6.47 11.07 15.08
C GLU A 42 -5.95 11.65 13.77
N MET A 43 -4.96 10.99 13.16
CA MET A 43 -4.30 11.50 11.96
C MET A 43 -4.91 10.89 10.70
N LEU A 44 -5.12 11.73 9.69
CA LEU A 44 -5.63 11.38 8.37
C LEU A 44 -4.62 11.79 7.31
N TRP A 45 -4.27 10.88 6.41
CA TRP A 45 -3.32 11.14 5.33
C TRP A 45 -3.83 10.61 3.99
N PRO A 46 -3.78 11.43 2.93
CA PRO A 46 -3.99 10.94 1.58
C PRO A 46 -2.74 10.22 1.07
N ILE A 47 -2.93 9.11 0.37
CA ILE A 47 -1.94 8.48 -0.50
C ILE A 47 -2.40 8.72 -1.93
N GLU A 48 -1.62 9.51 -2.66
CA GLU A 48 -1.89 9.81 -4.06
C GLU A 48 -1.50 8.62 -4.94
N ARG A 49 -2.17 8.49 -6.10
CA ARG A 49 -1.86 7.44 -7.08
C ARG A 49 -0.40 7.53 -7.55
N SER A 50 0.15 8.73 -7.67
CA SER A 50 1.54 8.98 -8.04
C SER A 50 2.51 8.38 -7.02
N ASP A 51 2.27 8.59 -5.73
CA ASP A 51 3.13 8.10 -4.66
C ASP A 51 3.13 6.56 -4.63
N MET A 52 1.93 5.97 -4.73
CA MET A 52 1.77 4.53 -4.85
C MET A 52 2.47 3.98 -6.10
N ARG A 53 2.42 4.70 -7.23
CA ARG A 53 3.11 4.30 -8.47
C ARG A 53 4.63 4.34 -8.34
N VAL A 54 5.19 5.36 -7.68
CA VAL A 54 6.62 5.45 -7.42
C VAL A 54 7.09 4.26 -6.58
N ILE A 55 6.37 3.95 -5.51
CA ILE A 55 6.70 2.82 -4.62
C ILE A 55 6.53 1.48 -5.37
N TRP A 56 5.49 1.33 -6.18
CA TRP A 56 5.29 0.16 -7.03
C TRP A 56 6.47 -0.08 -7.97
N ASN A 57 6.87 0.96 -8.72
CA ASN A 57 7.98 0.87 -9.66
C ASN A 57 9.29 0.49 -8.98
N LYS A 58 9.54 1.04 -7.79
CA LYS A 58 10.68 0.65 -6.96
C LYS A 58 10.56 -0.80 -6.49
N ALA A 59 9.37 -1.27 -6.12
CA ALA A 59 9.18 -2.64 -5.63
C ALA A 59 9.43 -3.69 -6.73
N ILE A 60 8.96 -3.45 -7.95
CA ILE A 60 9.15 -4.42 -9.05
C ILE A 60 10.61 -4.54 -9.50
N SER A 61 11.43 -3.49 -9.31
CA SER A 61 12.87 -3.54 -9.59
C SER A 61 13.68 -4.24 -8.50
N MET A 62 13.07 -4.56 -7.36
CA MET A 62 13.73 -5.25 -6.25
C MET A 62 13.60 -6.76 -6.36
N HIS A 63 14.59 -7.45 -5.80
CA HIS A 63 14.55 -8.89 -5.58
C HIS A 63 13.27 -9.27 -4.82
N GLU A 64 12.62 -10.35 -5.24
CA GLU A 64 11.31 -10.79 -4.74
C GLU A 64 11.23 -10.84 -3.20
N LYS A 65 12.21 -11.49 -2.56
CA LYS A 65 12.32 -11.58 -1.09
C LYS A 65 12.41 -10.24 -0.37
N MET A 66 12.77 -9.17 -1.06
CA MET A 66 12.88 -7.81 -0.51
C MET A 66 11.70 -6.92 -0.87
N ARG A 67 10.80 -7.38 -1.74
CA ARG A 67 9.63 -6.60 -2.13
C ARG A 67 8.78 -6.32 -0.90
N PHE A 68 8.38 -5.07 -0.76
CA PHE A 68 7.49 -4.61 0.31
C PHE A 68 8.09 -4.74 1.72
N ILE A 69 9.43 -4.76 1.88
CA ILE A 69 10.05 -4.60 3.20
C ILE A 69 10.20 -3.12 3.54
N HIS A 70 9.64 -2.69 4.68
CA HIS A 70 9.67 -1.28 5.12
C HIS A 70 11.04 -0.61 5.02
N THR A 71 12.10 -1.28 5.47
CA THR A 71 13.48 -0.76 5.45
C THR A 71 14.00 -0.48 4.04
N SER A 72 13.45 -1.13 3.01
CA SER A 72 13.86 -0.96 1.62
C SER A 72 13.31 0.31 0.94
N TYR A 73 12.31 0.96 1.54
CA TYR A 73 11.62 2.12 0.97
C TYR A 73 11.81 3.41 1.79
N SER A 74 12.92 3.51 2.52
CA SER A 74 13.21 4.58 3.49
C SER A 74 13.49 5.98 2.90
N HIS A 75 13.30 6.20 1.60
CA HIS A 75 13.64 7.46 0.94
C HIS A 75 12.40 8.07 0.26
N GLU A 76 12.12 9.31 0.66
CA GLU A 76 10.98 10.18 0.29
C GLU A 76 9.64 9.78 0.98
N ASN A 77 9.24 10.58 1.99
CA ASN A 77 8.01 10.48 2.81
C ASN A 77 7.88 9.29 3.80
N ILE A 78 8.80 9.24 4.77
CA ILE A 78 9.03 8.20 5.80
C ILE A 78 7.81 7.75 6.63
N ARG A 79 6.75 8.56 6.81
CA ARG A 79 5.65 8.21 7.74
C ARG A 79 4.51 7.41 7.12
N THR A 80 4.28 7.50 5.80
CA THR A 80 3.17 6.80 5.10
C THR A 80 3.62 5.48 4.46
N SER A 81 4.93 5.24 4.34
CA SER A 81 5.48 4.05 3.68
C SER A 81 5.04 2.74 4.32
N SER A 82 4.93 2.65 5.65
CA SER A 82 4.47 1.43 6.33
C SER A 82 3.04 1.06 5.96
N TYR A 83 2.15 2.05 5.84
CA TYR A 83 0.75 1.84 5.42
C TYR A 83 0.64 1.46 3.96
N ILE A 84 1.37 2.16 3.09
CA ILE A 84 1.44 1.83 1.66
C ILE A 84 1.93 0.39 1.48
N ILE A 85 2.98 0.01 2.19
CA ILE A 85 3.55 -1.34 2.13
C ILE A 85 2.57 -2.38 2.65
N SER A 86 1.87 -2.12 3.76
CA SER A 86 0.85 -3.02 4.27
C SER A 86 -0.32 -3.19 3.28
N LEU A 87 -0.75 -2.11 2.63
CA LEU A 87 -1.73 -2.19 1.54
C LEU A 87 -1.19 -3.05 0.40
N MET A 88 0.01 -2.77 -0.11
CA MET A 88 0.61 -3.55 -1.18
C MET A 88 0.70 -5.03 -0.81
N LYS A 89 1.15 -5.38 0.40
CA LYS A 89 1.15 -6.77 0.87
C LYS A 89 -0.24 -7.39 0.85
N HIS A 90 -1.25 -6.69 1.36
CA HIS A 90 -2.61 -7.21 1.41
C HIS A 90 -3.18 -7.56 0.03
N TYR A 91 -2.86 -6.78 -1.01
CA TYR A 91 -3.44 -6.95 -2.35
C TYR A 91 -2.51 -7.65 -3.35
N VAL A 92 -1.23 -7.81 -3.04
CA VAL A 92 -0.23 -8.46 -3.92
C VAL A 92 0.20 -9.83 -3.38
N VAL A 93 -0.03 -10.14 -2.10
CA VAL A 93 0.27 -11.45 -1.52
C VAL A 93 -0.83 -12.44 -1.90
N ASP A 94 -0.72 -13.04 -3.08
CA ASP A 94 -0.84 -14.51 -3.29
C ASP A 94 -0.50 -14.88 -4.76
N GLU A 95 0.78 -14.78 -5.13
CA GLU A 95 1.37 -15.63 -6.20
C GLU A 95 2.24 -16.76 -5.62
N SER A 96 2.44 -16.81 -4.29
CA SER A 96 3.23 -17.88 -3.63
C SER A 96 2.38 -19.02 -3.04
N LYS A 97 1.09 -19.12 -3.41
CA LYS A 97 0.20 -20.27 -3.09
C LYS A 97 -0.36 -20.97 -4.33
N ILE A 98 0.18 -20.68 -5.50
CA ILE A 98 -0.05 -21.48 -6.71
C ILE A 98 1.26 -22.21 -7.02
N GLU A 99 1.58 -23.21 -6.20
CA GLU A 99 2.45 -24.35 -6.52
C GLU A 99 1.98 -25.58 -5.76
#